data_AF-A0A950TES8-F1
#
_entry.id   AF-A0A950TES8-F1
#
_cell.length_a   1.000
_cell.length_b   1.000
_cell.length_c   1.000
_cell.angle_alpha   90.00
_cell.angle_beta   90.00
_cell.angle_gamma   90.00
#
_symmetry.space_group_name_H-M   'P 1'
#
loop_
_entity.id
_entity.type
_entity.pdbx_description
1 polymer ?
#
loop_
_entity_poly.entity_id
_entity_poly.type
_entity_poly.pdbx_seq_one_letter_code
_entity_poly.pdbx_strand_id
1 'polypeptide(L)'
;MQNVLVDGGSIRKLWIGESSKYREHLLRLDPESRRNRFGGAVSDEFIERFVELTLGLDAVIHGFFVDGVLRGAAELRPLGSGFANEAEAAFSIEKAWQSHGVGSELLKRTLLAARNRGIRLLHMSCLANNQRMQQLARKFDAELSFDFGSVVGEVEASYPTPMSMLRELMADGHGFATAVLDAQSRLLSAGGRR
;
A
#
# COMPACT_ATOMS: atom_id res chain seq x y z
N MET A 1 13.41 -6.51 -12.34
CA MET A 1 14.56 -5.87 -11.67
C MET A 1 14.08 -5.34 -10.34
N GLN A 2 14.72 -5.73 -9.24
CA GLN A 2 14.41 -5.23 -7.90
C GLN A 2 14.58 -3.71 -7.87
N ASN A 3 13.52 -2.97 -7.52
CA ASN A 3 13.70 -1.62 -7.01
C ASN A 3 14.09 -1.79 -5.53
N VAL A 4 15.38 -2.01 -5.28
CA VAL A 4 15.91 -2.00 -3.92
C VAL A 4 15.72 -0.59 -3.39
N LEU A 5 14.79 -0.45 -2.45
CA LEU A 5 14.54 0.81 -1.78
C LEU A 5 15.51 0.95 -0.59
N VAL A 6 15.45 2.09 0.08
CA VAL A 6 16.26 2.37 1.28
C VAL A 6 16.22 1.20 2.26
N ASP A 7 17.36 0.92 2.89
CA ASP A 7 17.61 -0.18 3.83
C ASP A 7 17.36 -1.59 3.29
N GLY A 8 17.53 -1.80 1.98
CA GLY A 8 17.30 -3.12 1.36
C GLY A 8 15.82 -3.50 1.30
N GLY A 9 14.93 -2.52 1.49
CA GLY A 9 13.51 -2.77 1.55
C GLY A 9 12.92 -3.21 0.20
N SER A 10 11.85 -3.99 0.27
CA SER A 10 11.15 -4.56 -0.88
C SER A 10 9.67 -4.21 -0.88
N ILE A 11 9.06 -4.15 -2.07
CA ILE A 11 7.61 -3.94 -2.20
C ILE A 11 6.95 -5.15 -2.85
N ARG A 12 5.92 -5.66 -2.18
CA ARG A 12 5.07 -6.76 -2.66
C ARG A 12 3.65 -6.64 -2.15
N LYS A 13 2.72 -7.31 -2.82
CA LYS A 13 1.36 -7.48 -2.33
C LYS A 13 1.34 -8.28 -1.02
N LEU A 14 0.41 -7.96 -0.12
CA LEU A 14 0.13 -8.76 1.07
C LEU A 14 -0.68 -10.00 0.68
N TRP A 15 -0.34 -11.13 1.29
CA TRP A 15 -1.05 -12.39 1.07
C TRP A 15 -2.29 -12.50 1.95
N ILE A 16 -3.23 -13.34 1.52
CA ILE A 16 -4.35 -13.80 2.34
C ILE A 16 -3.74 -14.44 3.60
N GLY A 17 -4.08 -13.93 4.79
CA GLY A 17 -3.53 -14.36 6.07
C GLY A 17 -2.43 -13.48 6.67
N GLU A 18 -1.92 -12.47 5.95
CA GLU A 18 -0.95 -11.51 6.50
C GLU A 18 -1.60 -10.31 7.22
N SER A 19 -2.83 -10.50 7.70
CA SER A 19 -3.62 -9.51 8.44
C SER A 19 -2.89 -8.98 9.67
N SER A 20 -2.21 -9.87 10.39
CA SER A 20 -1.42 -9.55 11.57
C SER A 20 -0.31 -8.55 11.25
N LYS A 21 0.40 -8.73 10.12
CA LYS A 21 1.45 -7.80 9.69
C LYS A 21 0.90 -6.41 9.41
N TYR A 22 -0.29 -6.32 8.80
CA TYR A 22 -0.95 -5.05 8.55
C TYR A 22 -1.40 -4.36 9.85
N ARG A 23 -2.04 -5.11 10.75
CA ARG A 23 -2.41 -4.63 12.09
C ARG A 23 -1.21 -4.09 12.85
N GLU A 24 -0.16 -4.88 12.96
CA GLU A 24 1.06 -4.49 13.68
C GLU A 24 1.70 -3.23 13.08
N HIS A 25 1.72 -3.10 11.75
CA HIS A 25 2.20 -1.89 11.08
C HIS A 25 1.38 -0.65 11.46
N LEU A 26 0.04 -0.74 11.40
CA LEU A 26 -0.84 0.38 11.75
C LEU A 26 -0.70 0.77 13.23
N LEU A 27 -0.51 -0.21 14.12
CA LEU A 27 -0.26 0.03 15.54
C LEU A 27 1.08 0.73 15.80
N ARG A 28 2.11 0.46 14.99
CA ARG A 28 3.43 1.13 15.09
C ARG A 28 3.48 2.56 14.55
N LEU A 29 2.44 3.03 13.86
CA LEU A 29 2.41 4.41 13.37
C LEU A 29 2.48 5.40 14.53
N ASP A 30 3.35 6.41 14.39
CA ASP A 30 3.34 7.55 15.30
C ASP A 30 2.02 8.33 15.18
N PRO A 31 1.65 9.14 16.19
CA PRO A 31 0.35 9.81 16.23
C PRO A 31 0.03 10.66 15.00
N GLU A 32 1.03 11.34 14.41
CA GLU A 32 0.83 12.18 13.23
C GLU A 32 0.56 11.31 11.99
N SER A 33 1.37 10.27 11.76
CA SER A 33 1.19 9.33 10.65
C SER A 33 -0.14 8.59 10.73
N ARG A 34 -0.54 8.18 11.94
CA ARG A 34 -1.83 7.55 12.20
C ARG A 34 -2.98 8.51 11.89
N ARG A 35 -2.90 9.76 12.35
CA ARG A 35 -3.89 10.79 12.04
C ARG A 35 -4.00 11.05 10.54
N ASN A 36 -2.87 11.10 9.84
CA ASN A 36 -2.84 11.30 8.40
C ASN A 36 -3.49 10.13 7.64
N ARG A 37 -3.32 8.89 8.10
CA ARG A 37 -3.92 7.69 7.48
C ARG A 37 -5.43 7.60 7.66
N PHE A 38 -5.96 8.03 8.80
CA PHE A 38 -7.37 7.86 9.16
C PHE A 38 -8.19 9.16 9.18
N GLY A 39 -7.59 10.28 8.79
CA GLY A 39 -8.24 11.59 8.81
C GLY A 39 -8.49 12.17 10.20
N GLY A 40 -8.05 11.49 11.26
CA GLY A 40 -8.33 11.85 12.66
C GLY A 40 -7.57 10.98 13.64
N ALA A 41 -7.60 11.35 14.93
CA ALA A 41 -7.03 10.52 15.98
C ALA A 41 -7.89 9.25 16.16
N VAL A 42 -7.24 8.09 16.19
CA VAL A 42 -7.91 6.80 16.38
C VAL A 42 -7.17 5.97 17.43
N SER A 43 -7.93 5.18 18.20
CA SER A 43 -7.40 4.30 19.23
C SER A 43 -6.82 3.02 18.65
N ASP A 44 -6.08 2.26 19.47
CA ASP A 44 -5.59 0.95 19.07
C ASP A 44 -6.77 -0.01 18.80
N GLU A 45 -7.81 -0.01 19.64
CA GLU A 45 -9.00 -0.86 19.46
C GLU A 45 -9.75 -0.54 18.15
N PHE A 46 -9.73 0.72 17.70
CA PHE A 46 -10.25 1.06 16.38
C PHE A 46 -9.46 0.38 15.27
N ILE A 47 -8.12 0.39 15.34
CA ILE A 47 -7.24 -0.24 14.35
C ILE A 47 -7.48 -1.75 14.30
N GLU A 48 -7.62 -2.39 15.45
CA GLU A 48 -7.87 -3.83 15.54
C GLU A 48 -9.14 -4.23 14.79
N ARG A 49 -10.26 -3.56 15.09
CA ARG A 49 -11.53 -3.77 14.40
C ARG A 49 -11.47 -3.40 12.92
N PHE A 50 -10.75 -2.34 12.58
CA PHE A 50 -10.60 -1.88 11.20
C PHE A 50 -9.95 -2.94 10.32
N VAL A 51 -8.89 -3.61 10.80
CA VAL A 51 -8.19 -4.65 10.03
C VAL A 51 -9.06 -5.89 9.82
N GLU A 52 -9.84 -6.28 10.83
CA GLU A 52 -10.78 -7.40 10.72
C GLU A 52 -11.81 -7.18 9.60
N LEU A 53 -12.32 -5.95 9.47
CA LEU A 53 -13.31 -5.58 8.45
C LEU A 53 -12.69 -5.40 7.06
N THR A 54 -11.48 -4.84 6.98
CA THR A 54 -10.84 -4.44 5.72
C THR A 54 -10.52 -5.62 4.80
N LEU A 55 -10.19 -6.78 5.38
CA LEU A 55 -9.76 -7.94 4.60
C LEU A 55 -10.91 -8.72 3.95
N GLY A 56 -12.16 -8.36 4.26
CA GLY A 56 -13.35 -8.94 3.63
C GLY A 56 -13.84 -8.21 2.38
N LEU A 57 -13.19 -7.11 1.96
CA LEU A 57 -13.76 -6.14 1.00
C LEU A 57 -13.03 -6.03 -0.35
N ASP A 58 -12.51 -7.14 -0.90
CA ASP A 58 -11.77 -7.17 -2.18
C ASP A 58 -10.60 -6.16 -2.29
N ALA A 59 -10.09 -5.70 -1.14
CA ALA A 59 -9.02 -4.72 -1.09
C ALA A 59 -7.68 -5.33 -1.53
N VAL A 60 -6.92 -4.59 -2.33
CA VAL A 60 -5.54 -4.91 -2.67
C VAL A 60 -4.61 -4.08 -1.79
N ILE A 61 -3.75 -4.75 -1.02
CA ILE A 61 -2.77 -4.06 -0.17
C ILE A 61 -1.36 -4.38 -0.68
N HIS A 62 -0.62 -3.34 -1.07
CA HIS A 62 0.81 -3.42 -1.31
C HIS A 62 1.56 -3.00 -0.06
N GLY A 63 2.57 -3.79 0.34
CA GLY A 63 3.40 -3.54 1.50
C GLY A 63 4.84 -3.27 1.14
N PHE A 64 5.45 -2.32 1.86
CA PHE A 64 6.88 -2.09 1.92
C PHE A 64 7.46 -2.82 3.13
N PHE A 65 8.39 -3.75 2.88
CA PHE A 65 8.98 -4.63 3.89
C PHE A 65 10.47 -4.35 4.05
N VAL A 66 10.92 -4.31 5.30
CA VAL A 66 12.34 -4.30 5.68
C VAL A 66 12.55 -5.44 6.67
N ASP A 67 13.48 -6.35 6.38
CA ASP A 67 13.74 -7.57 7.15
C ASP A 67 12.47 -8.40 7.43
N GLY A 68 11.57 -8.44 6.44
CA GLY A 68 10.27 -9.12 6.51
C GLY A 68 9.26 -8.48 7.50
N VAL A 69 9.51 -7.27 7.98
CA VAL A 69 8.57 -6.45 8.77
C VAL A 69 7.91 -5.43 7.86
N LEU A 70 6.58 -5.33 7.92
CA LEU A 70 5.81 -4.34 7.15
C LEU A 70 6.02 -2.94 7.75
N ARG A 71 6.67 -2.05 6.99
CA ARG A 71 6.99 -0.67 7.39
C ARG A 71 6.19 0.39 6.65
N GLY A 72 5.51 0.01 5.57
CA GLY A 72 4.56 0.87 4.87
C GLY A 72 3.55 0.05 4.11
N ALA A 73 2.38 0.61 3.85
CA ALA A 73 1.30 -0.02 3.11
C ALA A 73 0.59 1.00 2.23
N ALA A 74 0.10 0.52 1.09
CA ALA A 74 -0.86 1.20 0.24
C ALA A 74 -2.03 0.25 -0.03
N GLU A 75 -3.21 0.67 0.38
CA GLU A 75 -4.46 -0.05 0.26
C GLU A 75 -5.25 0.55 -0.89
N LEU A 76 -5.76 -0.31 -1.78
CA LEU A 76 -6.65 0.01 -2.88
C LEU A 76 -7.98 -0.71 -2.65
N ARG A 77 -9.06 0.05 -2.45
CA ARG A 77 -10.40 -0.48 -2.19
C ARG A 77 -11.36 -0.03 -3.29
N PRO A 78 -11.97 -0.93 -4.07
CA PRO A 78 -13.03 -0.56 -5.01
C PRO A 78 -14.19 0.16 -4.30
N LEU A 79 -14.75 1.20 -4.93
CA LEU A 79 -15.92 1.93 -4.43
C LEU A 79 -17.17 1.49 -5.18
N GLY A 80 -18.18 0.98 -4.45
CA GLY A 80 -19.45 0.51 -5.04
C GLY A 80 -19.52 -1.01 -5.21
N SER A 81 -20.54 -1.49 -5.93
CA SER A 81 -20.75 -2.91 -6.23
C SER A 81 -20.79 -3.15 -7.74
N GLY A 82 -20.24 -4.27 -8.23
CA GLY A 82 -20.23 -4.63 -9.65
C GLY A 82 -19.03 -4.08 -10.45
N PHE A 83 -19.27 -3.60 -11.68
CA PHE A 83 -18.27 -2.98 -12.59
C PHE A 83 -17.89 -1.55 -12.15
N ALA A 84 -17.62 -1.36 -10.87
CA ALA A 84 -17.16 -0.09 -10.36
C ALA A 84 -15.81 0.28 -10.99
N ASN A 85 -15.77 1.40 -11.70
CA ASN A 85 -14.54 1.94 -12.29
C ASN A 85 -13.84 2.90 -11.32
N GLU A 86 -14.22 2.88 -10.04
CA GLU A 86 -13.72 3.79 -9.03
C GLU A 86 -13.15 3.00 -7.85
N ALA A 87 -12.07 3.52 -7.26
CA ALA A 87 -11.49 2.97 -6.06
C ALA A 87 -10.98 4.08 -5.15
N GLU A 88 -10.84 3.79 -3.87
CA GLU A 88 -10.12 4.60 -2.91
C GLU A 88 -8.71 4.03 -2.72
N ALA A 89 -7.70 4.90 -2.65
CA ALA A 89 -6.37 4.54 -2.20
C ALA A 89 -5.97 5.26 -0.91
N ALA A 90 -5.43 4.50 0.04
CA ALA A 90 -4.95 5.02 1.31
C ALA A 90 -3.56 4.48 1.65
N PHE A 91 -2.72 5.34 2.23
CA PHE A 91 -1.31 5.07 2.44
C PHE A 91 -0.90 5.28 3.90
N SER A 92 -0.05 4.40 4.40
CA SER A 92 0.61 4.53 5.70
C SER A 92 2.07 4.13 5.58
N ILE A 93 2.98 4.91 6.17
CA ILE A 93 4.41 4.59 6.20
C ILE A 93 4.93 4.99 7.58
N GLU A 94 5.64 4.09 8.25
CA GLU A 94 6.26 4.38 9.54
C GLU A 94 7.30 5.49 9.40
N LYS A 95 7.41 6.35 10.41
CA LYS A 95 8.16 7.62 10.36
C LYS A 95 9.58 7.51 9.80
N ALA A 96 10.33 6.47 10.20
CA ALA A 96 11.72 6.30 9.79
C ALA A 96 11.90 6.05 8.28
N TRP A 97 10.86 5.57 7.58
CA TRP A 97 10.91 5.25 6.14
C TRP A 97 10.18 6.29 5.27
N GLN A 98 9.64 7.34 5.88
CA GLN A 98 9.05 8.46 5.14
C GLN A 98 10.12 9.31 4.45
N SER A 99 9.76 9.98 3.36
CA SER A 99 10.67 10.82 2.56
C SER A 99 11.86 10.10 1.90
N HIS A 100 11.81 8.77 1.81
CA HIS A 100 12.82 7.92 1.17
C HIS A 100 12.36 7.29 -0.16
N GLY A 101 11.33 7.87 -0.80
CA GLY A 101 10.77 7.35 -2.06
C GLY A 101 9.79 6.17 -1.92
N VAL A 102 9.62 5.63 -0.71
CA VAL A 102 8.70 4.51 -0.42
C VAL A 102 7.26 4.80 -0.88
N GLY A 103 6.73 5.99 -0.56
CA GLY A 103 5.37 6.38 -0.97
C GLY A 103 5.20 6.45 -2.48
N SER A 104 6.22 6.88 -3.22
CA SER A 104 6.19 6.92 -4.69
C SER A 104 6.20 5.51 -5.30
N GLU A 105 6.98 4.59 -4.75
CA GLU A 105 6.98 3.21 -5.26
C GLU A 105 5.68 2.48 -4.89
N LEU A 106 5.15 2.69 -3.69
CA LEU A 106 3.83 2.19 -3.31
C LEU A 106 2.72 2.72 -4.24
N LEU A 107 2.72 4.03 -4.54
CA LEU A 107 1.74 4.62 -5.44
C LEU A 107 1.81 4.03 -6.85
N LYS A 108 3.02 3.84 -7.41
CA LYS A 108 3.19 3.17 -8.72
C LYS A 108 2.58 1.77 -8.75
N ARG A 109 2.77 0.97 -7.69
CA ARG A 109 2.19 -0.38 -7.58
C ARG A 109 0.68 -0.32 -7.49
N THR A 110 0.15 0.61 -6.70
CA THR A 110 -1.29 0.84 -6.57
C THR A 110 -1.93 1.27 -7.87
N LEU A 111 -1.32 2.20 -8.62
CA LEU A 111 -1.82 2.65 -9.93
C LEU A 111 -1.82 1.52 -10.96
N LEU A 112 -0.75 0.69 -10.99
CA LEU A 112 -0.71 -0.49 -11.86
C LEU A 112 -1.85 -1.47 -11.53
N ALA A 113 -2.08 -1.73 -10.24
CA ALA A 113 -3.15 -2.61 -9.79
C ALA A 113 -4.55 -2.05 -10.09
N ALA A 114 -4.75 -0.74 -9.92
CA ALA A 114 -6.00 -0.06 -10.25
C ALA A 114 -6.29 -0.19 -11.76
N ARG A 115 -5.29 0.12 -12.60
CA ARG A 115 -5.39 -0.02 -14.06
C ARG A 115 -5.75 -1.44 -14.49
N ASN A 116 -5.07 -2.45 -13.97
CA ASN A 116 -5.33 -3.85 -14.35
C ASN A 116 -6.70 -4.37 -13.89
N ARG A 117 -7.37 -3.62 -13.00
CA ARG A 117 -8.74 -3.89 -12.55
C ARG A 117 -9.79 -3.03 -13.25
N GLY A 118 -9.40 -2.22 -14.23
CA GLY A 118 -10.33 -1.34 -14.96
C GLY A 118 -10.75 -0.10 -14.18
N ILE A 119 -10.08 0.23 -13.07
CA ILE A 119 -10.33 1.46 -12.33
C ILE A 119 -9.86 2.66 -13.16
N ARG A 120 -10.75 3.63 -13.33
CA ARG A 120 -10.56 4.90 -14.06
C ARG A 120 -10.53 6.10 -13.11
N LEU A 121 -11.08 5.97 -11.91
CA LEU A 121 -11.06 7.04 -10.90
C LEU A 121 -10.49 6.51 -9.59
N LEU A 122 -9.42 7.14 -9.10
CA LEU A 122 -8.78 6.82 -7.84
C LEU A 122 -8.93 7.98 -6.84
N HIS A 123 -9.80 7.78 -5.86
CA HIS A 123 -10.00 8.73 -4.78
C HIS A 123 -8.91 8.59 -3.72
N MET A 124 -8.26 9.69 -3.35
CA MET A 124 -7.29 9.73 -2.25
C MET A 124 -7.56 10.96 -1.38
N SER A 125 -8.24 10.82 -0.24
CA SER A 125 -8.38 11.96 0.66
C SER A 125 -7.09 12.18 1.46
N CYS A 126 -6.68 13.45 1.64
CA CYS A 126 -5.57 13.78 2.51
C CYS A 126 -5.84 15.07 3.27
N LEU A 127 -5.39 15.13 4.53
CA LEU A 127 -5.52 16.35 5.33
C LEU A 127 -4.75 17.51 4.67
N ALA A 128 -5.30 18.73 4.78
CA ALA A 128 -4.71 19.94 4.19
C ALA A 128 -3.29 20.25 4.70
N ASN A 129 -2.91 19.73 5.87
CA ASN A 129 -1.57 19.87 6.43
C ASN A 129 -0.63 18.70 6.09
N ASN A 130 -1.10 17.65 5.38
CA ASN A 130 -0.27 16.54 4.95
C ASN A 130 0.56 16.91 3.70
N GLN A 131 1.56 17.77 3.90
CA GLN A 131 2.44 18.26 2.84
C GLN A 131 3.15 17.12 2.09
N ARG A 132 3.46 16.00 2.77
CA ARG A 132 4.12 14.84 2.16
C ARG A 132 3.21 14.18 1.11
N MET A 133 1.94 13.97 1.44
CA MET A 133 0.97 13.43 0.49
C MET A 133 0.71 14.40 -0.65
N GLN A 134 0.62 15.71 -0.39
CA GLN A 134 0.46 16.72 -1.44
C GLN A 134 1.66 16.75 -2.40
N GLN A 135 2.88 16.60 -1.89
CA GLN A 135 4.09 16.50 -2.72
C GLN A 135 4.11 15.18 -3.51
N LEU A 136 3.65 14.07 -2.92
CA LEU A 136 3.53 12.79 -3.62
C LEU A 136 2.53 12.90 -4.77
N ALA A 137 1.33 13.40 -4.49
CA ALA A 137 0.28 13.70 -5.45
C ALA A 137 0.83 14.50 -6.65
N ARG A 138 1.46 15.66 -6.41
CA ARG A 138 2.02 16.51 -7.47
C ARG A 138 3.07 15.82 -8.36
N LYS A 139 3.78 14.81 -7.86
CA LYS A 139 4.75 14.06 -8.69
C LYS A 139 4.07 13.17 -9.73
N PHE A 140 2.79 12.84 -9.52
CA PHE A 140 1.97 11.99 -10.37
C PHE A 140 0.82 12.78 -10.99
N ASP A 141 0.95 14.10 -11.12
CA ASP A 141 -0.06 15.02 -11.68
C ASP A 141 -0.42 14.72 -13.14
N ALA A 142 0.45 14.03 -13.87
CA ALA A 142 0.13 13.51 -15.20
C ALA A 142 -0.79 12.28 -15.19
N GLU A 143 -0.90 11.58 -14.05
CA GLU A 143 -1.69 10.36 -13.88
C GLU A 143 -2.87 10.55 -12.91
N LEU A 144 -3.02 11.73 -12.30
CA LEU A 144 -4.00 12.05 -11.27
C LEU A 144 -4.47 13.50 -11.44
N SER A 145 -5.79 13.73 -11.46
CA SER A 145 -6.37 15.07 -11.26
C SER A 145 -6.47 15.40 -9.75
N PHE A 146 -6.73 16.67 -9.40
CA PHE A 146 -6.81 17.10 -8.00
C PHE A 146 -7.95 18.10 -7.80
N ASP A 147 -8.77 17.88 -6.78
CA ASP A 147 -9.72 18.87 -6.27
C ASP A 147 -9.32 19.32 -4.85
N PHE A 148 -9.49 20.60 -4.53
CA PHE A 148 -8.93 21.18 -3.31
C PHE A 148 -9.69 20.71 -2.06
N GLY A 149 -9.04 19.86 -1.25
CA GLY A 149 -9.55 19.37 0.06
C GLY A 149 -9.54 17.84 0.16
N SER A 150 -9.62 17.16 -0.98
CA SER A 150 -9.49 15.72 -1.15
C SER A 150 -8.82 15.47 -2.50
N VAL A 151 -7.68 14.79 -2.52
CA VAL A 151 -6.99 14.47 -3.76
C VAL A 151 -7.78 13.40 -4.53
N VAL A 152 -8.71 13.81 -5.39
CA VAL A 152 -9.44 12.89 -6.28
C VAL A 152 -8.61 12.71 -7.54
N GLY A 153 -7.80 11.66 -7.59
CA GLY A 153 -6.97 11.34 -8.75
C GLY A 153 -7.74 10.58 -9.82
N GLU A 154 -8.13 11.23 -10.90
CA GLU A 154 -8.53 10.50 -12.12
C GLU A 154 -7.33 9.75 -12.69
N VAL A 155 -7.38 8.42 -12.69
CA VAL A 155 -6.38 7.60 -13.38
C VAL A 155 -6.80 7.53 -14.82
N GLU A 156 -6.08 8.20 -15.71
CA GLU A 156 -6.26 8.08 -17.16
C GLU A 156 -5.75 6.69 -17.63
N ALA A 157 -6.43 5.64 -17.18
CA ALA A 157 -6.04 4.27 -17.41
C ALA A 157 -6.33 3.91 -18.87
N SER A 158 -5.29 3.94 -19.69
CA SER A 158 -5.24 3.12 -20.90
C SER A 158 -5.60 1.68 -20.54
N TYR A 159 -6.42 1.02 -21.37
CA TYR A 159 -6.92 -0.35 -21.14
C TYR A 159 -5.81 -1.32 -20.65
N PRO A 160 -6.18 -2.36 -19.85
CA PRO A 160 -5.23 -3.40 -19.44
C PRO A 160 -4.55 -3.98 -20.68
N THR A 161 -3.22 -4.07 -20.67
CA THR A 161 -2.47 -4.74 -21.75
C THR A 161 -1.89 -6.05 -21.24
N PRO A 162 -1.64 -7.04 -22.10
CA PRO A 162 -0.95 -8.27 -21.70
C PRO A 162 0.37 -7.99 -20.96
N MET A 163 1.09 -6.93 -21.35
CA MET A 163 2.32 -6.51 -20.68
C MET A 163 2.10 -5.89 -19.29
N SER A 164 1.01 -5.15 -19.06
CA SER A 164 0.70 -4.61 -17.73
C SER A 164 0.28 -5.74 -16.78
N MET A 165 -0.48 -6.73 -17.28
CA MET A 165 -0.86 -7.93 -16.53
C MET A 165 0.35 -8.78 -16.16
N LEU A 166 1.26 -9.05 -17.12
CA LEU A 166 2.50 -9.79 -16.85
C LEU A 166 3.38 -9.06 -15.83
N ARG A 167 3.44 -7.72 -15.90
CA ARG A 167 4.21 -6.91 -14.94
C ARG A 167 3.66 -7.02 -13.52
N GLU A 168 2.34 -6.99 -13.34
CA GLU A 168 1.70 -7.22 -12.04
C GLU A 168 1.98 -8.65 -11.54
N LEU A 169 1.80 -9.66 -12.40
CA LEU A 169 2.07 -11.06 -12.03
C LEU A 169 3.52 -11.28 -11.61
N MET A 170 4.49 -10.70 -12.32
CA MET A 170 5.90 -10.78 -11.92
C MET A 170 6.15 -10.04 -10.61
N ALA A 171 5.57 -8.86 -10.43
CA ALA A 171 5.66 -8.09 -9.19
C ALA A 171 5.11 -8.87 -7.97
N ASP A 172 4.00 -9.59 -8.15
CA ASP A 172 3.37 -10.41 -7.12
C ASP A 172 4.11 -11.73 -6.89
N GLY A 173 4.51 -12.42 -7.97
CA GLY A 173 5.18 -13.72 -7.92
C GLY A 173 6.58 -13.67 -7.30
N HIS A 174 7.35 -12.60 -7.54
CA HIS A 174 8.63 -12.41 -6.83
C HIS A 174 8.42 -12.16 -5.33
N GLY A 175 7.29 -11.57 -4.95
CA GLY A 175 6.90 -11.41 -3.54
C GLY A 175 6.67 -12.74 -2.82
N PHE A 176 6.25 -13.80 -3.55
CA PHE A 176 6.06 -15.15 -2.99
C PHE A 176 7.41 -15.79 -2.66
N ALA A 177 8.34 -15.80 -3.62
CA ALA A 177 9.66 -16.40 -3.44
C ALA A 177 10.42 -15.76 -2.27
N THR A 178 10.43 -14.43 -2.18
CA THR A 178 11.08 -13.72 -1.06
C THR A 178 10.39 -14.03 0.27
N ALA A 179 9.06 -14.07 0.32
CA ALA A 179 8.33 -14.37 1.57
C ALA A 179 8.55 -15.81 2.07
N VAL A 180 8.64 -16.79 1.16
CA VAL A 180 8.94 -18.18 1.51
C VAL A 180 10.36 -18.32 2.05
N LEU A 181 11.33 -17.64 1.44
CA LEU A 181 12.72 -17.63 1.90
C LEU A 181 12.86 -16.97 3.28
N ASP A 182 12.18 -15.85 3.52
CA ASP A 182 12.14 -15.17 4.82
C ASP A 182 11.47 -16.02 5.91
N ALA A 183 10.42 -16.77 5.57
CA ALA A 183 9.76 -17.68 6.50
C ALA A 183 10.69 -18.86 6.89
N GLN A 184 11.40 -19.43 5.93
CA GLN A 184 12.36 -20.51 6.18
C GLN A 184 13.58 -20.04 7.00
N SER A 185 14.13 -18.86 6.72
CA SER A 185 15.29 -18.32 7.46
C SER A 185 14.98 -18.03 8.94
N ARG A 186 13.75 -17.60 9.24
CA ARG A 186 13.26 -17.39 10.61
C ARG A 186 13.05 -18.70 11.37
N LEU A 187 12.55 -19.74 10.70
CA LEU A 187 12.42 -21.07 11.30
C LEU A 187 13.79 -21.68 11.62
N LEU A 188 14.77 -21.49 10.74
CA LEU A 188 16.14 -21.97 10.94
C LEU A 188 16.86 -21.22 12.07
N SER A 189 16.66 -19.90 12.20
CA SER A 189 17.27 -19.10 13.27
C SER A 189 16.59 -19.27 14.63
N ALA A 190 15.29 -19.60 14.68
CA ALA A 190 14.58 -19.97 15.90
C ALA A 190 14.96 -21.37 16.44
N GLY A 191 15.41 -22.28 15.57
CA GLY A 191 15.88 -23.62 15.95
C GLY A 191 17.33 -23.69 16.45
N GLY A 192 18.11 -22.60 16.31
CA GLY A 192 19.54 -22.57 16.62
C GLY A 192 19.90 -22.08 18.03
N ARG A 193 18.93 -21.78 18.91
CA ARG A 193 19.17 -21.47 20.33
C ARG A 193 18.70 -22.62 21.22
N ARG A 194 19.51 -23.67 21.30
CA ARG A 194 19.53 -24.63 22.41
C ARG A 194 20.98 -24.93 22.76
#